data_AF-A0A1P8KDS1-F1
#
_entry.id   AF-A0A1P8KDS1-F1
#
_cell.length_a   1.000
_cell.length_b   1.000
_cell.length_c   1.000
_cell.angle_alpha   90.00
_cell.angle_beta   90.00
_cell.angle_gamma   90.00
#
_symmetry.space_group_name_H-M   'P 1'
#
loop_
_entity.id
_entity.type
_entity.pdbx_description
1 polymer ?
#
loop_
_entity_poly.entity_id
_entity_poly.type
_entity_poly.pdbx_seq_one_letter_code
_entity_poly.pdbx_strand_id
1 'polypeptide(L)'
;MVVGNTSRVAASAQDYQRWMAHMQSLPMVALVTTGRTGSDFLQSLLDSHTQIATFNGHFAVYSEFFARALTFNVAGVRAADAADEFIGQYLYKLVSRYDIQEAKDRLGEHSDESFTLDTAEFKAHLVGLMGEHPVTSRDFLLAVYGAYKLCLGQQIADAKVIFHHPHLDYEFRLFLKDFPRARVVFSSRDPRANFCSHVEHFRRYYRSHDNQQHVYNCLKMALEDSALAEELGLDYIATRLEDIPREDVLRAFADWLGVDFQESMLRSTWAGLDWHGDRISNKTFAATGWSATRTENGWQQRLGRIDKYVLNYIMNDRLRWYRYPVRPVGPVDTVLVAMAILLPLRCELRFLSPSHIWSILRTGTNQMRLQLLLTPVFYARRVQLCYRHYMRTLRGVKFNGNWVQVTGRAEHP
;
A
#
# COMPACT_ATOMS: atom_id res chain seq x y z
N MET A 1 -15.46 3.97 21.22
CA MET A 1 -16.51 3.07 21.78
C MET A 1 -16.01 1.63 21.89
N VAL A 2 -16.38 0.86 22.93
CA VAL A 2 -16.29 -0.63 22.88
C VAL A 2 -17.41 -1.08 21.94
N VAL A 3 -17.07 -1.72 20.82
CA VAL A 3 -18.09 -2.21 19.88
C VAL A 3 -18.90 -3.30 20.58
N GLY A 4 -20.09 -2.92 21.02
CA GLY A 4 -21.30 -3.73 21.17
C GLY A 4 -21.15 -5.11 21.81
N ASN A 5 -21.38 -5.16 23.12
CA ASN A 5 -21.69 -6.37 23.88
C ASN A 5 -23.14 -6.84 23.57
N THR A 6 -23.41 -7.25 22.33
CA THR A 6 -24.57 -8.11 22.04
C THR A 6 -24.23 -9.51 22.52
N SER A 7 -25.12 -10.18 23.25
CA SER A 7 -24.94 -11.56 23.73
C SER A 7 -24.54 -12.49 22.57
N ARG A 8 -23.22 -12.68 22.38
CA ARG A 8 -22.68 -13.52 21.32
C ARG A 8 -22.91 -14.96 21.73
N VAL A 9 -23.82 -15.63 21.02
CA VAL A 9 -23.98 -17.08 21.12
C VAL A 9 -22.61 -17.69 20.83
N ALA A 10 -22.11 -18.53 21.74
CA ALA A 10 -20.82 -19.19 21.55
C ALA A 10 -20.89 -20.04 20.27
N ALA A 11 -20.06 -19.71 19.29
CA ALA A 11 -20.00 -20.45 18.03
C ALA A 11 -19.65 -21.92 18.28
N SER A 12 -20.38 -22.83 17.64
CA SER A 12 -20.09 -24.26 17.75
C SER A 12 -18.87 -24.63 16.92
N ALA A 13 -18.26 -25.80 17.20
CA ALA A 13 -17.19 -26.34 16.36
C ALA A 13 -17.65 -26.53 14.90
N GLN A 14 -18.92 -26.84 14.68
CA GLN A 14 -19.49 -26.98 13.34
C GLN A 14 -19.58 -25.64 12.61
N ASP A 15 -19.85 -24.54 13.33
CA ASP A 15 -19.87 -23.20 12.73
C ASP A 15 -18.47 -22.80 12.27
N TYR A 16 -17.45 -23.01 13.10
CA TYR A 16 -16.07 -22.72 12.73
C TYR A 16 -15.59 -23.54 11.53
N GLN A 17 -15.92 -24.83 11.47
CA GLN A 17 -15.59 -25.66 10.31
C GLN A 17 -16.23 -25.13 9.03
N ARG A 18 -17.51 -24.74 9.08
CA ARG A 18 -18.21 -24.15 7.92
C ARG A 18 -17.58 -22.81 7.51
N TRP A 19 -17.27 -21.95 8.47
CA TRP A 19 -16.64 -20.66 8.22
C TRP A 19 -15.24 -20.80 7.65
N MET A 20 -14.42 -21.71 8.18
CA MET A 20 -13.08 -21.93 7.67
C MET A 20 -13.11 -22.51 6.25
N ALA A 21 -13.99 -23.48 5.98
CA ALA A 21 -14.19 -24.00 4.64
C ALA A 21 -14.63 -22.90 3.64
N HIS A 22 -15.52 -22.00 4.07
CA HIS A 22 -15.90 -20.83 3.28
C HIS A 22 -14.68 -19.94 2.99
N MET A 23 -13.93 -19.54 4.01
CA MET A 23 -12.72 -18.71 3.86
C MET A 23 -11.68 -19.34 2.92
N GLN A 24 -11.48 -20.66 3.00
CA GLN A 24 -10.58 -21.40 2.12
C GLN A 24 -11.02 -21.43 0.66
N SER A 25 -12.32 -21.25 0.40
CA SER A 25 -12.89 -21.21 -0.95
C SER A 25 -12.83 -19.82 -1.61
N LEU A 26 -12.66 -18.76 -0.82
CA LEU A 26 -12.70 -17.39 -1.31
C LEU A 26 -11.48 -17.05 -2.18
N PRO A 27 -11.67 -16.24 -3.24
CA PRO A 27 -10.56 -15.63 -3.96
C PRO A 27 -9.80 -14.65 -3.06
N MET A 28 -8.48 -14.62 -3.23
CA MET A 28 -7.61 -13.62 -2.62
C MET A 28 -7.34 -12.48 -3.59
N VAL A 29 -7.39 -11.25 -3.08
CA VAL A 29 -6.96 -10.04 -3.78
C VAL A 29 -5.89 -9.35 -2.96
N ALA A 30 -4.73 -9.06 -3.57
CA ALA A 30 -3.61 -8.42 -2.91
C ALA A 30 -3.45 -6.96 -3.33
N LEU A 31 -3.36 -6.02 -2.38
CA LEU A 31 -3.02 -4.62 -2.61
C LEU A 31 -1.51 -4.40 -2.50
N VAL A 32 -0.88 -4.07 -3.62
CA VAL A 32 0.57 -3.77 -3.69
C VAL A 32 0.77 -2.29 -3.97
N THR A 33 1.68 -1.65 -3.24
CA THR A 33 2.00 -0.23 -3.39
C THR A 33 3.28 0.01 -4.17
N THR A 34 3.26 1.09 -4.95
CA THR A 34 4.39 1.61 -5.73
C THR A 34 4.78 3.01 -5.23
N GLY A 35 4.73 3.21 -3.91
CA GLY A 35 5.14 4.44 -3.23
C GLY A 35 4.01 5.10 -2.45
N ARG A 36 3.90 6.43 -2.51
CA ARG A 36 2.81 7.18 -1.85
C ARG A 36 1.64 7.37 -2.81
N THR A 37 1.00 6.24 -3.12
CA THR A 37 -0.16 6.14 -4.03
C THR A 37 -1.49 5.93 -3.31
N GLY A 38 -1.51 5.99 -1.98
CA GLY A 38 -2.74 5.98 -1.18
C GLY A 38 -3.38 4.59 -1.01
N SER A 39 -2.56 3.55 -0.87
CA SER A 39 -3.03 2.19 -0.65
C SER A 39 -3.85 2.05 0.64
N ASP A 40 -3.43 2.67 1.75
CA ASP A 40 -4.23 2.64 3.00
C ASP A 40 -5.57 3.37 2.84
N PHE A 41 -5.63 4.41 1.99
CA PHE A 41 -6.89 5.09 1.67
C PHE A 41 -7.80 4.22 0.80
N LEU A 42 -7.25 3.49 -0.17
CA LEU A 42 -8.06 2.53 -0.92
C LEU A 42 -8.61 1.43 0.01
N GLN A 43 -7.77 0.88 0.90
CA GLN A 43 -8.19 -0.18 1.82
C GLN A 43 -9.21 0.32 2.85
N SER A 44 -9.09 1.55 3.35
CA SER A 44 -10.05 2.10 4.31
C SER A 44 -11.45 2.27 3.71
N LEU A 45 -11.58 2.41 2.39
CA LEU A 45 -12.86 2.39 1.68
C LEU A 45 -13.46 0.97 1.60
N LEU A 46 -12.72 -0.09 1.93
CA LEU A 46 -13.22 -1.47 1.89
C LEU A 46 -13.51 -2.04 3.28
N ASP A 47 -13.10 -1.33 4.34
CA ASP A 47 -13.12 -1.79 5.73
C ASP A 47 -14.51 -2.22 6.23
N SER A 48 -15.54 -1.42 5.95
CA SER A 48 -16.91 -1.68 6.40
C SER A 48 -17.75 -2.49 5.41
N HIS A 49 -17.16 -3.01 4.33
CA HIS A 49 -17.90 -3.71 3.28
C HIS A 49 -18.27 -5.14 3.70
N THR A 50 -19.56 -5.51 3.66
CA THR A 50 -19.99 -6.81 4.20
C THR A 50 -19.38 -8.00 3.45
N GLN A 51 -19.23 -7.88 2.13
CA GLN A 51 -18.71 -8.94 1.26
C GLN A 51 -17.18 -9.01 1.13
N ILE A 52 -16.44 -8.14 1.82
CA ILE A 52 -14.97 -8.14 1.81
C ILE A 52 -14.48 -8.53 3.19
N ALA A 53 -13.60 -9.52 3.27
CA ALA A 53 -12.83 -9.81 4.48
C ALA A 53 -11.48 -9.09 4.37
N THR A 54 -11.26 -8.08 5.19
CA THR A 54 -10.01 -7.31 5.25
C THR A 54 -9.46 -7.29 6.68
N PHE A 55 -8.31 -6.66 6.87
CA PHE A 55 -7.64 -6.51 8.16
C PHE A 55 -7.24 -5.05 8.38
N ASN A 56 -6.75 -4.72 9.57
CA ASN A 56 -6.39 -3.35 9.94
C ASN A 56 -5.11 -2.82 9.24
N GLY A 57 -5.23 -2.50 7.95
CA GLY A 57 -4.16 -1.94 7.14
C GLY A 57 -3.20 -3.00 6.59
N HIS A 58 -2.03 -2.53 6.15
CA HIS A 58 -0.93 -3.39 5.74
C HIS A 58 -0.22 -4.04 6.92
N PHE A 59 0.35 -5.22 6.67
CA PHE A 59 1.19 -5.97 7.60
C PHE A 59 1.97 -7.03 6.82
N ALA A 60 3.25 -7.18 7.15
CA ALA A 60 4.14 -8.09 6.44
C ALA A 60 4.19 -9.46 7.13
N VAL A 61 3.04 -10.15 7.14
CA VAL A 61 2.82 -11.39 7.92
C VAL A 61 3.80 -12.51 7.55
N TYR A 62 4.26 -12.62 6.30
CA TYR A 62 5.22 -13.64 5.89
C TYR A 62 6.63 -13.31 6.33
N SER A 63 7.10 -12.10 6.02
CA SER A 63 8.48 -11.72 6.30
C SER A 63 8.75 -11.29 7.74
N GLU A 64 7.74 -10.80 8.46
CA GLU A 64 7.88 -10.38 9.85
C GLU A 64 7.38 -11.43 10.83
N PHE A 65 6.26 -12.11 10.55
CA PHE A 65 5.70 -13.11 11.47
C PHE A 65 6.13 -14.53 11.10
N PHE A 66 5.65 -15.11 10.00
CA PHE A 66 5.95 -16.53 9.69
C PHE A 66 7.46 -16.82 9.59
N ALA A 67 8.26 -15.90 9.06
CA ALA A 67 9.71 -16.07 8.97
C ALA A 67 10.44 -16.05 10.33
N ARG A 68 9.80 -15.55 11.39
CA ARG A 68 10.42 -15.37 12.72
C ARG A 68 9.68 -16.09 13.85
N ALA A 69 8.44 -16.51 13.60
CA ALA A 69 7.58 -17.12 14.59
C ALA A 69 8.20 -18.41 15.11
N LEU A 70 8.43 -18.49 16.42
CA LEU A 70 8.98 -19.67 17.07
C LEU A 70 8.02 -20.85 16.95
N THR A 71 6.72 -20.56 17.01
CA THR A 71 5.65 -21.55 16.90
C THR A 71 5.66 -22.26 15.55
N PHE A 72 5.98 -21.58 14.45
CA PHE A 72 6.05 -22.18 13.12
C PHE A 72 7.36 -22.95 12.82
N ASN A 73 8.34 -22.89 13.74
CA ASN A 73 9.65 -23.54 13.59
C ASN A 73 9.78 -24.87 14.34
N VAL A 74 8.70 -25.37 14.95
CA VAL A 74 8.69 -26.63 15.71
C VAL A 74 7.72 -27.65 15.09
N ALA A 75 7.98 -28.93 15.28
CA ALA A 75 7.03 -29.97 14.91
C ALA A 75 5.80 -29.93 15.85
N GLY A 76 4.59 -30.15 15.31
CA GLY A 76 3.37 -30.19 16.11
C GLY A 76 2.89 -28.82 16.59
N VAL A 77 3.00 -27.80 15.74
CA VAL A 77 2.52 -26.43 16.04
C VAL A 77 1.08 -26.44 16.54
N ARG A 78 0.84 -25.78 17.68
CA ARG A 78 -0.50 -25.59 18.23
C ARG A 78 -1.04 -24.23 17.81
N ALA A 79 -2.24 -24.21 17.23
CA ALA A 79 -2.88 -22.97 16.80
C ALA A 79 -3.02 -21.93 17.93
N ALA A 80 -3.25 -22.39 19.16
CA ALA A 80 -3.36 -21.52 20.33
C ALA A 80 -2.05 -20.77 20.66
N ASP A 81 -0.90 -21.44 20.54
CA ASP A 81 0.40 -20.79 20.80
C ASP A 81 0.73 -19.82 19.66
N ALA A 82 0.50 -20.22 18.41
CA ALA A 82 0.70 -19.36 17.25
C ALA A 82 -0.19 -18.11 17.30
N ALA A 83 -1.41 -18.24 17.82
CA ALA A 83 -2.32 -17.11 18.05
C ALA A 83 -1.78 -16.14 19.11
N ASP A 84 -1.25 -16.64 20.24
CA ASP A 84 -0.63 -15.78 21.26
C ASP A 84 0.58 -15.02 20.70
N GLU A 85 1.43 -15.70 19.93
CA GLU A 85 2.60 -15.07 19.29
C GLU A 85 2.16 -13.99 18.28
N PHE A 86 1.15 -14.29 17.47
CA PHE A 86 0.58 -13.32 16.50
C PHE A 86 0.00 -12.09 17.21
N ILE A 87 -0.80 -12.30 18.27
CA ILE A 87 -1.39 -11.21 19.05
C ILE A 87 -0.30 -10.36 19.69
N GLY A 88 0.73 -10.98 20.26
CA GLY A 88 1.86 -10.26 20.84
C GLY A 88 2.57 -9.37 19.81
N GLN A 89 2.85 -9.91 18.62
CA GLN A 89 3.55 -9.18 17.56
C GLN A 89 2.68 -8.08 16.90
N TYR A 90 1.39 -8.33 16.71
CA TYR A 90 0.47 -7.43 16.01
C TYR A 90 -0.59 -6.80 16.92
N LEU A 91 -0.30 -6.63 18.22
CA LEU A 91 -1.24 -6.05 19.18
C LEU A 91 -1.77 -4.69 18.70
N TYR A 92 -0.91 -3.86 18.12
CA TYR A 92 -1.28 -2.54 17.58
C TYR A 92 -2.27 -2.60 16.41
N LYS A 93 -2.38 -3.74 15.72
CA LYS A 93 -3.39 -3.97 14.67
C LYS A 93 -4.75 -4.34 15.24
N LEU A 94 -4.79 -4.92 16.44
CA LEU A 94 -6.04 -5.29 17.13
C LEU A 94 -6.52 -4.19 18.10
N VAL A 95 -5.58 -3.35 18.55
CA VAL A 95 -5.79 -2.26 19.51
C VAL A 95 -5.22 -0.97 18.92
N SER A 96 -6.06 -0.27 18.16
CA SER A 96 -5.65 0.80 17.25
C SER A 96 -5.04 2.04 17.91
N ARG A 97 -5.25 2.25 19.22
CA ARG A 97 -4.55 3.30 19.99
C ARG A 97 -3.02 3.20 19.97
N TYR A 98 -2.48 2.04 19.61
CA TYR A 98 -1.03 1.84 19.45
C TYR A 98 -0.54 2.03 18.01
N ASP A 99 -1.44 2.14 17.02
CA ASP A 99 -1.09 2.37 15.62
C ASP A 99 -0.99 3.88 15.33
N ILE A 100 0.06 4.47 15.89
CA ILE A 100 0.32 5.91 15.89
C ILE A 100 0.68 6.41 14.49
N GLN A 101 1.54 5.72 13.76
CA GLN A 101 2.00 6.24 12.46
C GLN A 101 0.83 6.43 11.48
N GLU A 102 -0.08 5.46 11.44
CA GLU A 102 -1.27 5.47 10.59
C GLU A 102 -2.43 6.28 11.18
N ALA A 103 -2.21 7.00 12.30
CA ALA A 103 -3.20 7.84 12.95
C ALA A 103 -4.48 7.11 13.39
N LYS A 104 -4.40 5.81 13.70
CA LYS A 104 -5.58 5.02 14.11
C LYS A 104 -5.85 5.09 15.62
N ASP A 105 -5.06 5.84 16.35
CA ASP A 105 -5.33 6.30 17.71
C ASP A 105 -6.26 7.52 17.78
N ARG A 106 -6.66 8.06 16.63
CA ARG A 106 -7.49 9.26 16.47
C ARG A 106 -8.49 9.10 15.32
N LEU A 107 -9.25 8.02 15.37
CA LEU A 107 -10.38 7.71 14.48
C LEU A 107 -11.64 8.46 14.93
N GLY A 108 -12.73 8.26 14.20
CA GLY A 108 -14.04 8.84 14.50
C GLY A 108 -14.19 10.26 13.97
N GLU A 109 -15.42 10.76 13.90
CA GLU A 109 -15.77 12.05 13.28
C GLU A 109 -14.98 13.24 13.89
N HIS A 110 -14.63 13.14 15.17
CA HIS A 110 -13.88 14.16 15.90
C HIS A 110 -12.39 13.85 16.07
N SER A 111 -11.90 12.74 15.49
CA SER A 111 -10.51 12.29 15.62
C SER A 111 -10.05 12.11 17.07
N ASP A 112 -10.91 11.57 17.93
CA ASP A 112 -10.69 11.33 19.36
C ASP A 112 -11.01 9.90 19.79
N GLU A 113 -11.30 9.01 18.83
CA GLU A 113 -11.63 7.62 19.07
C GLU A 113 -10.51 6.65 18.64
N SER A 114 -10.61 5.42 19.14
CA SER A 114 -9.87 4.27 18.64
C SER A 114 -10.73 3.02 18.88
N PHE A 115 -10.50 1.97 18.09
CA PHE A 115 -11.09 0.65 18.32
C PHE A 115 -10.14 -0.27 19.10
N THR A 116 -10.71 -1.19 19.87
CA THR A 116 -10.01 -2.25 20.60
C THR A 116 -10.79 -3.53 20.41
N LEU A 117 -10.15 -4.56 19.85
CA LEU A 117 -10.69 -5.92 19.85
C LEU A 117 -10.31 -6.63 21.15
N ASP A 118 -11.21 -7.47 21.64
CA ASP A 118 -10.89 -8.41 22.72
C ASP A 118 -9.93 -9.47 22.18
N THR A 119 -8.69 -9.47 22.67
CA THR A 119 -7.65 -10.38 22.20
C THR A 119 -7.91 -11.84 22.60
N ALA A 120 -8.61 -12.07 23.72
CA ALA A 120 -9.00 -13.42 24.11
C ALA A 120 -10.12 -13.94 23.20
N GLU A 121 -11.06 -13.09 22.81
CA GLU A 121 -12.08 -13.43 21.80
C GLU A 121 -11.44 -13.67 20.42
N PHE A 122 -10.54 -12.78 19.99
CA PHE A 122 -9.81 -12.95 18.72
C PHE A 122 -9.05 -14.28 18.69
N LYS A 123 -8.35 -14.61 19.79
CA LYS A 123 -7.67 -15.90 19.95
C LYS A 123 -8.68 -17.06 19.85
N ALA A 124 -9.78 -16.98 20.58
CA ALA A 124 -10.79 -18.04 20.59
C ALA A 124 -11.37 -18.28 19.18
N HIS A 125 -11.68 -17.23 18.43
CA HIS A 125 -12.14 -17.34 17.05
C HIS A 125 -11.06 -17.90 16.12
N LEU A 126 -9.82 -17.43 16.22
CA LEU A 126 -8.72 -17.91 15.39
C LEU A 126 -8.47 -19.41 15.65
N VAL A 127 -8.35 -19.82 16.92
CA VAL A 127 -8.17 -21.23 17.29
C VAL A 127 -9.37 -22.07 16.87
N GLY A 128 -10.59 -21.56 17.04
CA GLY A 128 -11.81 -22.23 16.58
C GLY A 128 -11.81 -22.48 15.08
N LEU A 129 -11.48 -21.45 14.28
CA LEU A 129 -11.37 -21.55 12.82
C LEU A 129 -10.27 -22.53 12.40
N MET A 130 -9.14 -22.54 13.10
CA MET A 130 -8.08 -23.52 12.87
C MET A 130 -8.55 -24.94 13.20
N GLY A 131 -9.32 -25.14 14.29
CA GLY A 131 -9.86 -26.44 14.67
C GLY A 131 -8.81 -27.56 14.58
N GLU A 132 -9.11 -28.59 13.79
CA GLU A 132 -8.20 -29.71 13.49
C GLU A 132 -7.40 -29.53 12.19
N HIS A 133 -7.49 -28.36 11.55
CA HIS A 133 -6.74 -28.07 10.33
C HIS A 133 -5.23 -27.98 10.64
N PRO A 134 -4.37 -28.44 9.71
CA PRO A 134 -2.93 -28.23 9.84
C PRO A 134 -2.57 -26.75 9.98
N VAL A 135 -1.68 -26.41 10.90
CA VAL A 135 -1.20 -25.04 11.10
C VAL A 135 -0.20 -24.67 10.01
N THR A 136 -0.71 -24.31 8.84
CA THR A 136 0.05 -23.76 7.71
C THR A 136 -0.03 -22.24 7.71
N SER A 137 0.94 -21.55 7.08
CA SER A 137 0.88 -20.09 6.91
C SER A 137 -0.39 -19.65 6.18
N ARG A 138 -0.81 -20.44 5.18
CA ARG A 138 -2.03 -20.22 4.41
C ARG A 138 -3.26 -20.23 5.30
N ASP A 139 -3.51 -21.35 6.00
CA ASP A 139 -4.73 -21.52 6.78
C ASP A 139 -4.74 -20.61 8.01
N PHE A 140 -3.57 -20.38 8.62
CA PHE A 140 -3.45 -19.42 9.72
C PHE A 140 -3.79 -17.99 9.28
N LEU A 141 -3.32 -17.54 8.10
CA LEU A 141 -3.68 -16.23 7.58
C LEU A 141 -5.19 -16.11 7.31
N LEU A 142 -5.81 -17.13 6.73
CA LEU A 142 -7.26 -17.17 6.52
C LEU A 142 -8.03 -17.10 7.85
N ALA A 143 -7.56 -17.82 8.87
CA ALA A 143 -8.14 -17.78 10.22
C ALA A 143 -7.98 -16.39 10.88
N VAL A 144 -6.87 -15.69 10.67
CA VAL A 144 -6.68 -14.29 11.12
C VAL A 144 -7.75 -13.37 10.53
N TYR A 145 -8.00 -13.45 9.22
CA TYR A 145 -9.05 -12.66 8.57
C TYR A 145 -10.45 -13.00 9.09
N GLY A 146 -10.75 -14.29 9.24
CA GLY A 146 -12.04 -14.76 9.78
C GLY A 146 -12.26 -14.29 11.21
N ALA A 147 -11.26 -14.44 12.09
CA ALA A 147 -11.32 -14.02 13.47
C ALA A 147 -11.50 -12.50 13.61
N TYR A 148 -10.78 -11.71 12.80
CA TYR A 148 -10.96 -10.26 12.78
C TYR A 148 -12.39 -9.87 12.39
N LYS A 149 -12.95 -10.51 11.35
CA LYS A 149 -14.32 -10.29 10.88
C LYS A 149 -15.35 -10.63 11.96
N LEU A 150 -15.19 -11.78 12.63
CA LEU A 150 -16.07 -12.21 13.73
C LEU A 150 -15.99 -11.26 14.93
N CYS A 151 -14.80 -10.81 15.33
CA CYS A 151 -14.63 -9.84 16.41
C CYS A 151 -15.33 -8.49 16.12
N LEU A 152 -15.38 -8.08 14.85
CA LEU A 152 -16.14 -6.91 14.41
C LEU A 152 -17.66 -7.14 14.33
N GLY A 153 -18.14 -8.34 14.67
CA GLY A 153 -19.56 -8.71 14.57
C GLY A 153 -20.05 -8.89 13.13
N GLN A 154 -19.14 -9.04 12.17
CA GLN A 154 -19.47 -9.22 10.76
C GLN A 154 -19.64 -10.72 10.43
N GLN A 155 -20.50 -11.02 9.47
CA GLN A 155 -20.79 -12.40 9.06
C GLN A 155 -19.75 -12.92 8.07
N ILE A 156 -19.15 -14.08 8.35
CA ILE A 156 -18.21 -14.73 7.43
C ILE A 156 -18.92 -15.18 6.14
N ALA A 157 -20.16 -15.67 6.25
CA ALA A 157 -20.91 -16.22 5.13
C ALA A 157 -21.16 -15.22 3.99
N ASP A 158 -21.19 -13.91 4.30
CA ASP A 158 -21.41 -12.85 3.31
C ASP A 158 -20.14 -12.53 2.50
N ALA A 159 -18.96 -12.91 3.00
CA ALA A 159 -17.70 -12.61 2.34
C ALA A 159 -17.63 -13.31 0.99
N LYS A 160 -17.30 -12.56 -0.07
CA LYS A 160 -17.06 -13.07 -1.43
C LYS A 160 -15.58 -12.99 -1.81
N VAL A 161 -14.77 -12.21 -1.09
CA VAL A 161 -13.35 -11.99 -1.36
C VAL A 161 -12.60 -11.67 -0.08
N ILE A 162 -11.33 -12.09 -0.01
CA ILE A 162 -10.40 -11.68 1.04
C ILE A 162 -9.40 -10.68 0.44
N PHE A 163 -9.28 -9.52 1.07
CA PHE A 163 -8.44 -8.42 0.63
C PHE A 163 -7.21 -8.31 1.54
N HIS A 164 -6.05 -8.68 1.00
CA HIS A 164 -4.77 -8.67 1.70
C HIS A 164 -3.89 -7.50 1.26
N HIS A 165 -3.18 -6.86 2.19
CA HIS A 165 -2.32 -5.71 1.89
C HIS A 165 -0.87 -6.05 2.29
N PRO A 166 -0.13 -6.80 1.45
CA PRO A 166 1.29 -7.13 1.68
C PRO A 166 2.23 -5.92 1.58
N HIS A 167 1.72 -4.80 1.06
CA HIS A 167 2.41 -3.53 0.88
C HIS A 167 3.50 -3.60 -0.20
N LEU A 168 4.61 -4.31 0.06
CA LEU A 168 5.81 -4.32 -0.79
C LEU A 168 5.95 -5.60 -1.60
N ASP A 169 6.67 -5.50 -2.73
CA ASP A 169 6.98 -6.60 -3.66
C ASP A 169 7.53 -7.85 -2.95
N TYR A 170 8.51 -7.68 -2.06
CA TYR A 170 9.13 -8.82 -1.35
C TYR A 170 8.11 -9.63 -0.52
N GLU A 171 7.27 -8.94 0.24
CA GLU A 171 6.20 -9.58 1.03
C GLU A 171 5.17 -10.24 0.11
N PHE A 172 4.78 -9.55 -0.96
CA PHE A 172 3.85 -10.07 -1.94
C PHE A 172 4.34 -11.36 -2.62
N ARG A 173 5.63 -11.45 -2.95
CA ARG A 173 6.22 -12.68 -3.52
C ARG A 173 6.23 -13.85 -2.54
N LEU A 174 6.32 -13.61 -1.23
CA LEU A 174 6.15 -14.66 -0.23
C LEU A 174 4.69 -15.10 -0.13
N PHE A 175 3.76 -14.14 -0.10
CA PHE A 175 2.32 -14.37 -0.11
C PHE A 175 1.87 -15.23 -1.30
N LEU A 176 2.41 -15.00 -2.51
CA LEU A 176 2.06 -15.78 -3.71
C LEU A 176 2.41 -17.27 -3.62
N LYS A 177 3.28 -17.68 -2.69
CA LYS A 177 3.57 -19.11 -2.48
C LYS A 177 2.35 -19.85 -1.94
N ASP A 178 1.57 -19.19 -1.08
CA ASP A 178 0.34 -19.75 -0.51
C ASP A 178 -0.89 -19.48 -1.40
N PHE A 179 -0.87 -18.36 -2.13
CA PHE A 179 -1.99 -17.91 -2.95
C PHE A 179 -1.57 -17.60 -4.40
N PRO A 180 -1.12 -18.60 -5.17
CA PRO A 180 -0.58 -18.39 -6.53
C PRO A 180 -1.62 -17.91 -7.54
N ARG A 181 -2.92 -18.02 -7.22
CA ARG A 181 -4.04 -17.54 -8.04
C ARG A 181 -4.62 -16.21 -7.56
N ALA A 182 -3.92 -15.50 -6.66
CA ALA A 182 -4.40 -14.21 -6.18
C ALA A 182 -4.45 -13.19 -7.33
N ARG A 183 -5.48 -12.35 -7.32
CA ARG A 183 -5.55 -11.17 -8.18
C ARG A 183 -4.86 -10.00 -7.48
N VAL A 184 -4.44 -8.99 -8.24
CA VAL A 184 -3.64 -7.88 -7.70
C VAL A 184 -4.31 -6.54 -7.96
N VAL A 185 -4.30 -5.69 -6.93
CA VAL A 185 -4.68 -4.28 -7.04
C VAL A 185 -3.44 -3.44 -6.83
N PHE A 186 -3.21 -2.49 -7.73
CA PHE A 186 -2.22 -1.43 -7.52
C PHE A 186 -2.94 -0.12 -7.24
N SER A 187 -2.49 0.60 -6.22
CA SER A 187 -2.81 2.03 -6.12
C SER A 187 -1.80 2.81 -6.96
N SER A 188 -2.29 3.66 -7.85
CA SER A 188 -1.49 4.54 -8.73
C SER A 188 -1.80 6.01 -8.44
N ARG A 189 -0.91 6.89 -8.89
CA ARG A 189 -0.99 8.35 -8.73
C ARG A 189 -0.20 8.99 -9.87
N ASP A 190 -0.34 10.30 -10.11
CA ASP A 190 0.62 11.01 -10.95
C ASP A 190 2.05 10.67 -10.48
N PRO A 191 2.87 10.00 -11.31
CA PRO A 191 4.16 9.47 -10.87
C PRO A 191 5.14 10.58 -10.46
N ARG A 192 4.95 11.81 -10.93
CA ARG A 192 5.73 12.99 -10.52
C ARG A 192 5.32 13.42 -9.12
N ALA A 193 4.02 13.45 -8.84
CA ALA A 193 3.48 13.72 -7.52
C ALA A 193 3.87 12.63 -6.51
N ASN A 194 3.80 11.36 -6.92
CA ASN A 194 4.24 10.20 -6.13
C ASN A 194 5.72 10.32 -5.75
N PHE A 195 6.61 10.49 -6.73
CA PHE A 195 8.05 10.63 -6.50
C PHE A 195 8.36 11.76 -5.51
N CYS A 196 7.81 12.96 -5.75
CA CYS A 196 8.02 14.12 -4.89
C CYS A 196 7.49 13.87 -3.45
N SER A 197 6.28 13.35 -3.33
CA SER A 197 5.66 13.05 -2.03
C SER A 197 6.47 12.00 -1.26
N HIS A 198 6.94 10.96 -1.94
CA HIS A 198 7.67 9.88 -1.31
C HIS A 198 9.00 10.39 -0.73
N VAL A 199 9.80 11.08 -1.55
CA VAL A 199 11.10 11.61 -1.12
C VAL A 199 10.95 12.59 0.04
N GLU A 200 10.03 13.55 -0.03
CA GLU A 200 9.95 14.63 0.96
C GLU A 200 9.38 14.18 2.30
N HIS A 201 8.30 13.40 2.28
CA HIS A 201 7.63 13.00 3.52
C HIS A 201 8.45 11.98 4.30
N PHE A 202 9.02 10.96 3.65
CA PHE A 202 9.85 9.97 4.32
C PHE A 202 11.16 10.58 4.81
N ARG A 203 11.78 11.48 4.05
CA ARG A 203 12.96 12.25 4.51
C ARG A 203 12.67 13.03 5.79
N ARG A 204 11.50 13.67 5.88
CA ARG A 204 11.10 14.44 7.07
C ARG A 204 10.84 13.53 8.27
N TYR A 205 10.18 12.40 8.03
CA TYR A 205 9.72 11.50 9.08
C TYR A 205 10.84 10.58 9.60
N TYR A 206 11.67 10.04 8.70
CA TYR A 206 12.77 9.13 9.04
C TYR A 206 14.11 9.73 8.64
N ARG A 207 14.96 10.01 9.63
CA ARG A 207 16.33 10.48 9.37
C ARG A 207 17.15 9.53 8.49
N SER A 208 16.88 8.22 8.60
CA SER A 208 17.53 7.17 7.80
C SER A 208 17.17 7.22 6.31
N HIS A 209 16.20 8.04 5.90
CA HIS A 209 15.73 8.19 4.52
C HIS A 209 16.21 9.49 3.86
N ASP A 210 17.00 10.33 4.54
CA ASP A 210 17.66 11.50 3.93
C ASP A 210 18.97 11.13 3.24
N ASN A 211 18.89 10.33 2.17
CA ASN A 211 20.06 9.89 1.41
C ASN A 211 19.73 9.55 -0.07
N GLN A 212 20.78 9.36 -0.86
CA GLN A 212 20.70 9.08 -2.30
C GLN A 212 20.06 7.72 -2.63
N GLN A 213 20.24 6.71 -1.77
CA GLN A 213 19.59 5.40 -1.94
C GLN A 213 18.07 5.51 -1.88
N HIS A 214 17.56 6.30 -0.92
CA HIS A 214 16.13 6.52 -0.80
C HIS A 214 15.55 7.26 -2.02
N VAL A 215 16.25 8.27 -2.55
CA VAL A 215 15.85 8.96 -3.79
C VAL A 215 15.77 7.98 -4.96
N TYR A 216 16.79 7.14 -5.13
CA TYR A 216 16.79 6.09 -6.15
C TYR A 216 15.60 5.12 -5.99
N ASN A 217 15.35 4.64 -4.77
CA ASN A 217 14.23 3.74 -4.49
C ASN A 217 12.86 4.39 -4.79
N CYS A 218 12.68 5.66 -4.41
CA CYS A 218 11.47 6.42 -4.72
C CYS A 218 11.24 6.55 -6.22
N LEU A 219 12.29 6.86 -6.98
CA LEU A 219 12.20 6.97 -8.44
C LEU A 219 11.89 5.62 -9.08
N LYS A 220 12.54 4.54 -8.61
CA LYS A 220 12.29 3.17 -9.07
C LYS A 220 10.81 2.80 -8.89
N MET A 221 10.27 2.95 -7.68
CA MET A 221 8.85 2.67 -7.41
C MET A 221 7.91 3.54 -8.25
N ALA A 222 8.22 4.83 -8.41
CA ALA A 222 7.45 5.73 -9.26
C ALA A 222 7.49 5.37 -10.75
N LEU A 223 8.47 4.59 -11.21
CA LEU A 223 8.61 4.17 -12.61
C LEU A 223 8.03 2.79 -12.91
N GLU A 224 8.00 1.88 -11.92
CA GLU A 224 7.64 0.47 -12.14
C GLU A 224 6.12 0.21 -12.16
N ASP A 225 5.32 0.94 -11.38
CA ASP A 225 3.84 0.80 -11.37
C ASP A 225 3.38 -0.68 -11.29
N SER A 226 2.52 -1.12 -12.21
CA SER A 226 2.00 -2.48 -12.30
C SER A 226 2.93 -3.50 -12.97
N ALA A 227 4.18 -3.14 -13.29
CA ALA A 227 5.11 -4.02 -14.00
C ALA A 227 5.34 -5.37 -13.31
N LEU A 228 5.20 -5.40 -11.97
CA LEU A 228 5.30 -6.63 -11.19
C LEU A 228 4.23 -7.67 -11.57
N ALA A 229 2.99 -7.24 -11.80
CA ALA A 229 1.93 -8.18 -12.19
C ALA A 229 2.11 -8.65 -13.64
N GLU A 230 2.63 -7.80 -14.52
CA GLU A 230 2.98 -8.18 -15.90
C GLU A 230 4.12 -9.22 -15.92
N GLU A 231 5.17 -9.02 -15.13
CA GLU A 231 6.29 -9.95 -14.97
C GLU A 231 5.81 -11.33 -14.51
N LEU A 232 4.84 -11.36 -13.59
CA LEU A 232 4.33 -12.57 -12.97
C LEU A 232 3.11 -13.17 -13.69
N GLY A 233 2.61 -12.53 -14.76
CA GLY A 233 1.44 -12.99 -15.51
C GLY A 233 0.15 -13.04 -14.69
N LEU A 234 -0.03 -12.09 -13.75
CA LEU A 234 -1.17 -12.07 -12.83
C LEU A 234 -2.33 -11.25 -13.39
N ASP A 235 -3.57 -11.62 -13.00
CA ASP A 235 -4.73 -10.76 -13.19
C ASP A 235 -4.67 -9.57 -12.22
N TYR A 236 -4.73 -8.36 -12.77
CA TYR A 236 -4.57 -7.14 -11.98
C TYR A 236 -5.38 -5.95 -12.51
N ILE A 237 -5.60 -5.00 -11.61
CA ILE A 237 -6.15 -3.67 -11.92
C ILE A 237 -5.44 -2.58 -11.10
N ALA A 238 -5.27 -1.39 -11.68
CA ALA A 238 -4.84 -0.20 -10.96
C ALA A 238 -5.99 0.78 -10.69
N THR A 239 -5.98 1.44 -9.53
CA THR A 239 -6.87 2.56 -9.20
C THR A 239 -6.05 3.84 -9.07
N ARG A 240 -6.53 4.97 -9.60
CA ARG A 240 -5.85 6.25 -9.40
C ARG A 240 -6.32 6.90 -8.10
N LEU A 241 -5.37 7.32 -7.29
CA LEU A 241 -5.60 8.05 -6.05
C LEU A 241 -6.46 9.30 -6.27
N GLU A 242 -6.26 9.98 -7.38
CA GLU A 242 -7.00 11.18 -7.79
C GLU A 242 -8.48 10.91 -8.09
N ASP A 243 -8.87 9.66 -8.37
CA ASP A 243 -10.25 9.33 -8.70
C ASP A 243 -11.03 8.78 -7.50
N ILE A 244 -10.39 8.20 -6.50
CA ILE A 244 -11.10 7.66 -5.33
C ILE A 244 -11.41 8.79 -4.32
N PRO A 245 -12.60 8.81 -3.68
CA PRO A 245 -13.65 7.78 -3.69
C PRO A 245 -14.83 8.13 -4.61
N ARG A 246 -14.61 8.49 -5.89
CA ARG A 246 -15.74 8.70 -6.81
C ARG A 246 -16.57 7.42 -6.93
N GLU A 247 -17.88 7.59 -6.89
CA GLU A 247 -18.83 6.48 -6.92
C GLU A 247 -18.71 5.63 -8.19
N ASP A 248 -18.61 6.26 -9.36
CA ASP A 248 -18.45 5.54 -10.63
C ASP A 248 -17.20 4.67 -10.65
N VAL A 249 -16.09 5.16 -10.11
CA VAL A 249 -14.83 4.40 -9.99
C VAL A 249 -14.95 3.25 -8.99
N LEU A 250 -15.60 3.47 -7.85
CA LEU A 250 -15.77 2.41 -6.85
C LEU A 250 -16.80 1.36 -7.26
N ARG A 251 -17.81 1.70 -8.07
CA ARG A 251 -18.70 0.73 -8.72
C ARG A 251 -17.93 -0.17 -9.67
N ALA A 252 -17.15 0.42 -10.59
CA ALA A 252 -16.31 -0.36 -11.50
C ALA A 252 -15.26 -1.22 -10.78
N PHE A 253 -14.73 -0.72 -9.66
CA PHE A 253 -13.80 -1.48 -8.82
C PHE A 253 -14.50 -2.63 -8.07
N ALA A 254 -15.71 -2.41 -7.54
CA ALA A 254 -16.54 -3.45 -6.92
C ALA A 254 -16.88 -4.56 -7.92
N ASP A 255 -17.27 -4.19 -9.14
CA ASP A 255 -17.53 -5.13 -10.24
C ASP A 255 -16.31 -6.00 -10.56
N TRP A 256 -15.12 -5.38 -10.66
CA TRP A 256 -13.87 -6.13 -10.85
C TRP A 256 -13.57 -7.06 -9.67
N LEU A 257 -13.81 -6.62 -8.44
CA LEU A 257 -13.65 -7.47 -7.24
C LEU A 257 -14.66 -8.63 -7.22
N GLY A 258 -15.79 -8.52 -7.91
CA GLY A 258 -16.89 -9.49 -7.85
C GLY A 258 -17.76 -9.33 -6.61
N VAL A 259 -17.86 -8.09 -6.09
CA VAL A 259 -18.73 -7.73 -4.95
C VAL A 259 -19.75 -6.69 -5.38
N ASP A 260 -20.85 -6.62 -4.65
CA ASP A 260 -21.89 -5.62 -4.89
C ASP A 260 -21.40 -4.27 -4.36
N PHE A 261 -21.61 -3.18 -5.10
CA PHE A 261 -21.28 -1.85 -4.59
C PHE A 261 -22.11 -1.52 -3.33
N GLN A 262 -21.44 -0.97 -2.30
CA GLN A 262 -22.06 -0.48 -1.08
C GLN A 262 -21.64 0.97 -0.82
N GLU A 263 -22.57 1.78 -0.28
CA GLU A 263 -22.29 3.17 0.13
C GLU A 263 -21.13 3.29 1.12
N SER A 264 -20.86 2.23 1.91
CA SER A 264 -19.68 2.17 2.78
C SER A 264 -18.38 2.36 2.02
N MET A 265 -18.34 2.06 0.72
CA MET A 265 -17.18 2.29 -0.13
C MET A 265 -16.86 3.77 -0.33
N LEU A 266 -17.81 4.68 -0.10
CA LEU A 266 -17.57 6.12 -0.21
C LEU A 266 -17.08 6.75 1.10
N ARG A 267 -16.85 5.93 2.14
CA ARG A 267 -16.45 6.36 3.47
C ARG A 267 -15.19 5.62 3.91
N SER A 268 -14.15 6.39 4.23
CA SER A 268 -12.87 5.86 4.68
C SER A 268 -12.90 5.54 6.16
N THR A 269 -12.89 4.25 6.50
CA THR A 269 -12.99 3.77 7.89
C THR A 269 -11.89 2.77 8.27
N TRP A 270 -11.71 2.59 9.59
CA TRP A 270 -11.04 1.43 10.18
C TRP A 270 -11.91 0.90 11.32
N ALA A 271 -12.29 -0.38 11.26
CA ALA A 271 -13.29 -0.98 12.14
C ALA A 271 -14.60 -0.14 12.23
N GLY A 272 -15.02 0.45 11.11
CA GLY A 272 -16.22 1.29 11.03
C GLY A 272 -16.09 2.72 11.58
N LEU A 273 -14.93 3.11 12.13
CA LEU A 273 -14.67 4.48 12.59
C LEU A 273 -13.98 5.29 11.51
N ASP A 274 -14.32 6.58 11.39
CA ASP A 274 -13.75 7.47 10.38
C ASP A 274 -12.23 7.57 10.46
N TRP A 275 -11.58 7.52 9.30
CA TRP A 275 -10.15 7.72 9.16
C TRP A 275 -9.84 8.94 8.31
N HIS A 276 -9.01 9.83 8.85
CA HIS A 276 -8.69 11.13 8.28
C HIS A 276 -7.27 11.24 7.72
N GLY A 277 -6.56 10.13 7.55
CA GLY A 277 -5.22 10.05 6.97
C GLY A 277 -4.09 9.91 7.99
N ASP A 278 -2.96 9.40 7.50
CA ASP A 278 -1.77 9.06 8.29
C ASP A 278 -0.98 10.30 8.77
N ARG A 279 -0.17 10.13 9.83
CA ARG A 279 0.68 11.22 10.36
C ARG A 279 1.80 11.60 9.39
N ILE A 280 2.27 10.67 8.55
CA ILE A 280 3.36 10.95 7.60
C ILE A 280 2.90 11.95 6.53
N SER A 281 1.63 11.88 6.10
CA SER A 281 1.01 12.78 5.13
C SER A 281 0.92 14.22 5.65
N ASN A 282 0.89 14.43 6.97
CA ASN A 282 0.78 15.74 7.61
C ASN A 282 -0.39 16.58 7.03
N LYS A 283 -1.49 15.89 6.71
CA LYS A 283 -2.75 16.43 6.19
C LYS A 283 -3.89 15.65 6.83
N THR A 284 -5.01 16.33 7.04
CA THR A 284 -6.27 15.74 7.46
C THR A 284 -7.20 15.72 6.27
N PHE A 285 -7.87 14.61 6.03
CA PHE A 285 -8.83 14.44 4.94
C PHE A 285 -10.22 14.15 5.50
N ALA A 286 -11.26 14.60 4.78
CA ALA A 286 -12.61 14.16 5.08
C ALA A 286 -12.73 12.64 4.85
N ALA A 287 -13.43 11.95 5.75
CA ALA A 287 -13.71 10.52 5.63
C ALA A 287 -14.64 10.22 4.45
N THR A 288 -15.54 11.15 4.11
CA THR A 288 -16.47 11.07 2.98
C THR A 288 -16.17 12.13 1.93
N GLY A 289 -16.72 11.92 0.74
CA GLY A 289 -16.69 12.88 -0.35
C GLY A 289 -15.42 12.83 -1.20
N TRP A 290 -15.60 13.14 -2.47
CA TRP A 290 -14.51 13.28 -3.43
C TRP A 290 -14.22 14.76 -3.72
N SER A 291 -12.95 15.07 -3.93
CA SER A 291 -12.49 16.37 -4.42
C SER A 291 -11.29 16.19 -5.34
N ALA A 292 -11.28 16.89 -6.46
CA ALA A 292 -10.19 16.86 -7.44
C ALA A 292 -8.85 17.31 -6.86
N THR A 293 -8.85 18.15 -5.82
CA THR A 293 -7.63 18.68 -5.19
C THR A 293 -7.23 17.94 -3.91
N ARG A 294 -7.99 16.91 -3.48
CA ARG A 294 -7.72 16.13 -2.27
C ARG A 294 -6.27 15.64 -2.22
N THR A 295 -5.75 15.21 -3.36
CA THR A 295 -4.46 14.52 -3.48
C THR A 295 -3.38 15.43 -4.06
N GLU A 296 -3.67 16.72 -4.27
CA GLU A 296 -2.71 17.71 -4.75
C GLU A 296 -1.60 17.94 -3.72
N ASN A 297 -0.35 17.95 -4.16
CA ASN A 297 0.81 18.16 -3.29
C ASN A 297 1.77 19.25 -3.78
N GLY A 298 1.42 20.00 -4.83
CA GLY A 298 2.27 21.07 -5.37
C GLY A 298 3.60 20.56 -5.94
N TRP A 299 3.62 19.38 -6.54
CA TRP A 299 4.82 18.81 -7.13
C TRP A 299 5.41 19.71 -8.24
N GLN A 300 4.58 20.50 -8.93
CA GLN A 300 5.01 21.40 -10.00
C GLN A 300 5.98 22.49 -9.50
N GLN A 301 5.78 22.97 -8.27
CA GLN A 301 6.62 23.99 -7.63
C GLN A 301 7.84 23.36 -6.94
N ARG A 302 7.69 22.12 -6.46
CA ARG A 302 8.74 21.39 -5.74
C ARG A 302 9.79 20.82 -6.67
N LEU A 303 9.40 20.24 -7.81
CA LEU A 303 10.34 19.69 -8.78
C LEU A 303 11.05 20.78 -9.59
N GLY A 304 12.36 20.62 -9.79
CA GLY A 304 13.18 21.50 -10.61
C GLY A 304 12.81 21.45 -12.09
N ARG A 305 13.33 22.41 -12.89
CA ARG A 305 13.10 22.41 -14.35
C ARG A 305 13.65 21.15 -15.01
N ILE A 306 14.87 20.73 -14.64
CA ILE A 306 15.51 19.51 -15.13
C ILE A 306 14.70 18.28 -14.71
N ASP A 307 14.33 18.18 -13.43
CA ASP A 307 13.52 17.08 -12.90
C ASP A 307 12.24 16.88 -13.72
N LYS A 308 11.46 17.96 -13.91
CA LYS A 308 10.22 17.91 -14.67
C LYS A 308 10.45 17.51 -16.12
N TYR A 309 11.51 18.01 -16.73
CA TYR A 309 11.83 17.71 -18.12
C TYR A 309 12.21 16.23 -18.33
N VAL A 310 13.12 15.71 -17.50
CA VAL A 310 13.51 14.29 -17.51
C VAL A 310 12.32 13.39 -17.22
N LEU A 311 11.57 13.67 -16.15
CA LEU A 311 10.43 12.84 -15.73
C LEU A 311 9.29 12.85 -16.77
N ASN A 312 8.94 14.01 -17.32
CA ASN A 312 7.92 14.11 -18.38
C ASN A 312 8.30 13.31 -19.63
N TYR A 313 9.59 13.20 -19.94
CA TYR A 313 10.06 12.41 -21.07
C TYR A 313 10.00 10.92 -20.76
N ILE A 314 10.67 10.46 -19.69
CA ILE A 314 10.79 9.02 -19.41
C ILE A 314 9.47 8.38 -18.94
N MET A 315 8.51 9.17 -18.48
CA MET A 315 7.18 8.72 -18.05
C MET A 315 6.07 9.10 -19.05
N ASN A 316 6.42 9.62 -20.25
CA ASN A 316 5.45 10.26 -21.15
C ASN A 316 4.25 9.36 -21.49
N ASP A 317 4.52 8.13 -21.92
CA ASP A 317 3.48 7.19 -22.32
C ASP A 317 2.59 6.80 -21.13
N ARG A 318 3.15 6.59 -19.93
CA ARG A 318 2.37 6.32 -18.72
C ARG A 318 1.49 7.52 -18.35
N LEU A 319 2.05 8.73 -18.39
CA LEU A 319 1.32 9.96 -18.08
C LEU A 319 0.12 10.13 -19.02
N ARG A 320 0.31 9.89 -20.33
CA ARG A 320 -0.77 9.90 -21.32
C ARG A 320 -1.80 8.81 -21.08
N TRP A 321 -1.35 7.58 -20.82
CA TRP A 321 -2.21 6.42 -20.59
C TRP A 321 -3.18 6.63 -19.42
N TYR A 322 -2.66 7.15 -18.30
CA TYR A 322 -3.45 7.54 -17.15
C TYR A 322 -4.07 8.94 -17.27
N ARG A 323 -4.07 9.59 -18.45
CA ARG A 323 -4.69 10.90 -18.68
C ARG A 323 -4.22 11.98 -17.69
N TYR A 324 -2.93 12.01 -17.37
CA TYR A 324 -2.30 13.11 -16.63
C TYR A 324 -1.81 14.19 -17.61
N PRO A 325 -1.86 15.48 -17.23
CA PRO A 325 -1.32 16.55 -18.06
C PRO A 325 0.18 16.36 -18.33
N VAL A 326 0.55 16.25 -19.61
CA VAL A 326 1.94 16.08 -20.03
C VAL A 326 2.16 16.67 -21.42
N ARG A 327 3.29 17.35 -21.60
CA ARG A 327 3.71 17.85 -22.90
C ARG A 327 4.12 16.69 -23.81
N PRO A 328 3.76 16.71 -25.11
CA PRO A 328 4.33 15.79 -26.09
C PRO A 328 5.85 15.86 -26.17
N VAL A 329 6.49 14.71 -26.34
CA VAL A 329 7.93 14.58 -26.61
C VAL A 329 8.20 14.56 -28.11
N GLY A 330 9.26 15.24 -28.54
CA GLY A 330 9.75 15.27 -29.92
C GLY A 330 11.25 14.98 -30.04
N PRO A 331 11.80 14.97 -31.28
CA PRO A 331 13.18 14.57 -31.54
C PRO A 331 14.26 15.42 -30.84
N VAL A 332 14.00 16.72 -30.67
CA VAL A 332 14.90 17.62 -29.93
C VAL A 332 14.92 17.26 -28.44
N ASP A 333 13.76 16.86 -27.88
CA ASP A 333 13.67 16.46 -26.48
C ASP A 333 14.52 15.21 -26.22
N THR A 334 14.60 14.28 -27.17
CA THR A 334 15.43 13.07 -27.10
C THR A 334 16.90 13.40 -26.79
N VAL A 335 17.49 14.32 -27.55
CA VAL A 335 18.91 14.70 -27.37
C VAL A 335 19.12 15.46 -26.06
N LEU A 336 18.25 16.42 -25.77
CA LEU A 336 18.35 17.25 -24.56
C LEU A 336 18.16 16.43 -23.29
N VAL A 337 17.22 15.49 -23.28
CA VAL A 337 16.97 14.61 -22.13
C VAL A 337 18.13 13.64 -21.92
N ALA A 338 18.74 13.12 -22.98
CA ALA A 338 19.92 12.27 -22.85
C ALA A 338 21.05 12.97 -22.07
N MET A 339 21.27 14.27 -22.29
CA MET A 339 22.23 15.06 -21.50
C MET A 339 21.70 15.39 -20.10
N ALA A 340 20.42 15.80 -20.00
CA ALA A 340 19.80 16.18 -18.73
C ALA A 340 19.76 15.04 -17.70
N ILE A 341 19.66 13.78 -18.14
CA ILE A 341 19.72 12.59 -17.27
C ILE A 341 21.02 12.50 -16.46
N LEU A 342 22.13 13.07 -16.94
CA LEU A 342 23.41 13.07 -16.25
C LEU A 342 23.50 14.10 -15.13
N LEU A 343 22.61 15.10 -15.13
CA LEU A 343 22.58 16.16 -14.13
C LEU A 343 21.82 15.72 -12.87
N PRO A 344 22.22 16.22 -11.69
CA PRO A 344 21.54 15.90 -10.45
C PRO A 344 20.14 16.49 -10.42
N LEU A 345 19.18 15.71 -9.94
CA LEU A 345 17.83 16.18 -9.64
C LEU A 345 17.88 17.17 -8.47
N ARG A 346 16.89 18.07 -8.36
CA ARG A 346 16.83 19.06 -7.29
C ARG A 346 16.95 18.44 -5.89
N CYS A 347 16.32 17.29 -5.67
CA CYS A 347 16.35 16.59 -4.38
C CYS A 347 17.71 15.96 -4.04
N GLU A 348 18.61 15.80 -5.02
CA GLU A 348 19.94 15.19 -4.90
C GLU A 348 21.04 16.24 -4.66
N LEU A 349 20.83 17.49 -5.10
CA LEU A 349 21.81 18.59 -4.94
C LEU A 349 22.31 18.77 -3.51
N ARG A 350 21.46 18.46 -2.52
CA ARG A 350 21.83 18.52 -1.11
C ARG A 350 22.97 17.55 -0.76
N PHE A 351 23.02 16.37 -1.37
CA PHE A 351 24.05 15.36 -1.10
C PHE A 351 25.41 15.73 -1.70
N LEU A 352 25.43 16.69 -2.61
CA LEU A 352 26.64 17.27 -3.18
C LEU A 352 27.11 18.52 -2.41
N SER A 353 26.34 18.98 -1.42
CA SER A 353 26.63 20.19 -0.68
C SER A 353 27.75 19.97 0.36
N PRO A 354 28.84 20.77 0.35
CA PRO A 354 29.92 20.63 1.33
C PRO A 354 29.45 20.76 2.78
N SER A 355 28.47 21.64 3.05
CA SER A 355 27.93 21.83 4.40
C SER A 355 27.18 20.60 4.90
N HIS A 356 26.42 19.95 4.03
CA HIS A 356 25.70 18.72 4.35
C HIS A 356 26.68 17.55 4.60
N ILE A 357 27.66 17.40 3.71
CA ILE A 357 28.73 16.39 3.82
C ILE A 357 29.46 16.57 5.16
N TRP A 358 29.91 17.79 5.46
CA TRP A 358 30.61 18.10 6.71
C TRP A 358 29.76 17.81 7.94
N SER A 359 28.47 18.16 7.91
CA SER A 359 27.55 17.86 9.00
C SER A 359 27.43 16.35 9.25
N ILE A 360 27.29 15.53 8.20
CA ILE A 360 27.19 14.07 8.37
C ILE A 360 28.49 13.48 8.91
N LEU A 361 29.65 13.94 8.43
CA LEU A 361 30.94 13.45 8.91
C LEU A 361 31.13 13.75 10.40
N ARG A 362 30.81 14.98 10.83
CA ARG A 362 30.99 15.43 12.21
C ARG A 362 29.97 14.84 13.19
N THR A 363 28.68 14.86 12.85
CA THR A 363 27.60 14.55 13.81
C THR A 363 26.68 13.40 13.38
N GLY A 364 26.86 12.83 12.18
CA GLY A 364 26.05 11.74 11.67
C GLY A 364 26.33 10.40 12.36
N THR A 365 25.32 9.52 12.35
CA THR A 365 25.48 8.14 12.80
C THR A 365 26.36 7.33 11.82
N ASN A 366 26.86 6.17 12.24
CA ASN A 366 27.61 5.28 11.34
C ASN A 366 26.81 4.89 10.09
N GLN A 367 25.50 4.68 10.23
CA GLN A 367 24.62 4.43 9.10
C GLN A 367 24.58 5.61 8.13
N MET A 368 24.46 6.85 8.63
CA MET A 368 24.44 8.04 7.79
C MET A 368 25.77 8.25 7.04
N ARG A 369 26.90 7.99 7.70
CA ARG A 369 28.23 8.05 7.06
C ARG A 369 28.38 7.00 5.97
N LEU A 370 27.92 5.77 6.22
CA LEU A 370 27.88 4.72 5.20
C LEU A 370 26.99 5.10 4.01
N GLN A 371 25.80 5.63 4.27
CA GLN A 371 24.89 6.13 3.23
C GLN A 371 25.53 7.26 2.41
N LEU A 372 26.28 8.16 3.06
CA LEU A 372 27.01 9.21 2.37
C LEU A 372 28.08 8.63 1.44
N LEU A 373 28.87 7.65 1.89
CA LEU A 373 29.87 6.96 1.06
C LEU A 373 29.24 6.26 -0.15
N LEU A 374 28.00 5.77 -0.02
CA LEU A 374 27.26 5.11 -1.10
C LEU A 374 26.59 6.10 -2.08
N THR A 375 26.67 7.42 -1.84
CA THR A 375 26.07 8.44 -2.71
C THR A 375 26.47 8.29 -4.18
N PRO A 376 27.77 8.17 -4.55
CA PRO A 376 28.15 8.01 -5.96
C PRO A 376 27.56 6.76 -6.61
N VAL A 377 27.47 5.65 -5.87
CA VAL A 377 26.91 4.38 -6.35
C VAL A 377 25.42 4.53 -6.66
N PHE A 378 24.63 5.09 -5.73
CA PHE A 378 23.20 5.27 -5.95
C PHE A 378 22.89 6.40 -6.93
N TYR A 379 23.77 7.38 -7.07
CA TYR A 379 23.70 8.37 -8.16
C TYR A 379 23.86 7.68 -9.52
N ALA A 380 24.89 6.86 -9.69
CA ALA A 380 25.11 6.09 -10.93
C ALA A 380 23.95 5.13 -11.23
N ARG A 381 23.39 4.45 -10.21
CA ARG A 381 22.19 3.62 -10.37
C ARG A 381 20.97 4.44 -10.81
N ARG A 382 20.81 5.66 -10.29
CA ARG A 382 19.76 6.59 -10.73
C ARG A 382 19.97 7.04 -12.18
N VAL A 383 21.21 7.28 -12.62
CA VAL A 383 21.55 7.53 -14.04
C VAL A 383 21.12 6.35 -14.91
N GLN A 384 21.56 5.15 -14.55
CA GLN A 384 21.26 3.91 -15.27
C GLN A 384 19.76 3.66 -15.37
N LEU A 385 19.01 3.86 -14.28
CA LEU A 385 17.56 3.71 -14.26
C LEU A 385 16.87 4.69 -15.22
N CYS A 386 17.25 5.96 -15.20
CA CYS A 386 16.70 6.95 -16.14
C CYS A 386 17.02 6.58 -17.59
N TYR A 387 18.25 6.14 -17.89
CA TYR A 387 18.60 5.70 -19.25
C TYR A 387 17.83 4.44 -19.69
N ARG A 388 17.55 3.50 -18.78
CA ARG A 388 16.70 2.34 -19.08
C ARG A 388 15.32 2.78 -19.56
N HIS A 389 14.67 3.74 -18.88
CA HIS A 389 13.35 4.23 -19.28
C HIS A 389 13.40 5.18 -20.48
N TYR A 390 14.46 5.97 -20.62
CA TYR A 390 14.74 6.74 -21.83
C TYR A 390 14.82 5.83 -23.06
N MET A 391 15.55 4.71 -22.98
CA MET A 391 15.66 3.75 -24.07
C MET A 391 14.33 3.05 -24.38
N ARG A 392 13.48 2.78 -23.37
CA ARG A 392 12.11 2.29 -23.60
C ARG A 392 11.27 3.29 -24.40
N THR A 393 11.34 4.56 -24.02
CA THR A 393 10.65 5.66 -24.71
C THR A 393 11.16 5.80 -26.15
N LEU A 394 12.48 5.76 -26.35
CA LEU A 394 13.11 5.82 -27.68
C LEU A 394 12.69 4.66 -28.59
N ARG A 395 12.53 3.46 -28.02
CA ARG A 395 12.05 2.26 -28.73
C ARG A 395 10.53 2.23 -28.94
N GLY A 396 9.80 3.24 -28.47
CA GLY A 396 8.34 3.29 -28.60
C GLY A 396 7.59 2.25 -27.77
N VAL A 397 8.19 1.74 -26.69
CA VAL A 397 7.54 0.76 -25.80
C VAL A 397 6.38 1.43 -25.07
N LYS A 398 5.14 1.06 -25.44
CA LYS A 398 3.93 1.60 -24.84
C LYS A 398 3.70 1.08 -23.43
N PHE A 399 3.16 1.96 -22.58
CA PHE A 399 2.57 1.56 -21.30
C PHE A 399 1.11 1.19 -21.55
N ASN A 400 0.70 0.01 -21.12
CA ASN A 400 -0.61 -0.58 -21.39
C ASN A 400 -1.25 -1.19 -20.13
N GLY A 401 -0.87 -0.71 -18.94
CA GLY A 401 -1.30 -1.32 -17.69
C GLY A 401 -2.81 -1.20 -17.44
N ASN A 402 -3.43 -2.26 -16.92
CA ASN A 402 -4.86 -2.29 -16.63
C ASN A 402 -5.20 -1.31 -15.50
N TRP A 403 -6.24 -0.51 -15.67
CA TRP A 403 -6.73 0.41 -14.63
C TRP A 403 -8.23 0.66 -14.76
N VAL A 404 -8.85 1.11 -13.67
CA VAL A 404 -10.29 1.41 -13.62
C VAL A 404 -10.59 2.63 -14.50
N GLN A 405 -11.17 2.39 -15.68
CA GLN A 405 -11.58 3.44 -16.60
C GLN A 405 -13.08 3.67 -16.52
N VAL A 406 -13.48 4.89 -16.15
CA VAL A 406 -14.88 5.35 -16.17
C VAL A 406 -15.06 6.44 -17.22
N THR A 407 -16.20 6.40 -17.92
CA THR A 407 -16.60 7.40 -18.91
C THR A 407 -17.01 8.70 -18.20
N GLY A 408 -16.64 9.87 -18.74
CA GLY A 408 -17.09 11.18 -18.21
C GLY A 408 -16.00 12.12 -17.69
N ARG A 409 -14.70 11.77 -17.80
CA ARG A 409 -13.64 12.75 -17.52
C ARG A 409 -13.56 13.75 -18.67
N ALA A 410 -14.15 14.94 -18.50
CA ALA A 410 -13.78 16.09 -19.31
C ALA A 410 -12.26 16.27 -19.18
N GLU A 411 -11.56 16.32 -20.31
CA GLU A 411 -10.14 16.62 -20.35
C GLU A 411 -9.97 18.04 -19.80
N HIS A 412 -9.55 18.16 -18.54
CA HIS A 412 -9.16 19.47 -18.02
C HIS A 412 -7.80 19.83 -18.63
N PRO A 413 -7.70 21.00 -19.29
CA PRO A 413 -6.52 21.43 -20.05
C PRO A 413 -5.25 21.60 -19.21
#